data_AF-A0AAD8XW89-F1
#
_entry.id   AF-A0AAD8XW89-F1
#
_cell.length_a   1.000
_cell.length_b   1.000
_cell.length_c   1.000
_cell.angle_alpha   90.00
_cell.angle_beta   90.00
_cell.angle_gamma   90.00
#
_symmetry.space_group_name_H-M   'P 1'
#
loop_
_entity.id
_entity.type
_entity.pdbx_description
1 polymer ?
#
loop_
_entity_poly.entity_id
_entity_poly.type
_entity_poly.pdbx_seq_one_letter_code
_entity_poly.pdbx_strand_id
1 'polypeptide(L)'
;MPGKTTELSLSGGSGKREGLLPPHKLSAMYEETTEATKSPTTTIRLLACANGVGLTISSIMTAVLSVLNNQISILDIVVIIISAWVGIFALFLESKLALVHTIRSTITHGVPICGHVTLRGGIYTIAGLLNFAILEPLHIVVGLFSTGVGIYMIKIGKKAGEHLVTLRTSITDEKALLKAFMRHDENGDGYLQQEEFESLMLSLGVELDRDELDAIFFTIDVDNDKNIVYDEFRSWWKQTTSETRVTLS
;
A
#
# COMPACT_ATOMS: atom_id res chain seq x y z
N MET A 1 28.01 49.26 -62.29
CA MET A 1 27.60 49.47 -60.88
C MET A 1 26.19 48.89 -60.76
N PRO A 2 26.00 47.86 -59.92
CA PRO A 2 24.93 46.88 -60.07
C PRO A 2 23.67 47.24 -59.28
N GLY A 3 22.53 46.63 -59.63
CA GLY A 3 21.34 46.65 -58.78
C GLY A 3 20.02 46.45 -59.52
N LYS A 4 19.77 45.24 -60.02
CA LYS A 4 18.39 44.75 -60.15
C LYS A 4 18.41 43.22 -60.15
N THR A 5 18.03 42.68 -59.01
CA THR A 5 17.81 41.27 -58.74
C THR A 5 16.52 40.86 -59.44
N THR A 6 16.63 40.00 -60.46
CA THR A 6 15.49 39.32 -61.08
C THR A 6 15.60 37.83 -60.80
N GLU A 7 14.46 37.27 -60.45
CA GLU A 7 14.16 35.94 -59.91
C GLU A 7 14.77 34.76 -60.67
N LEU A 8 15.13 33.70 -59.92
CA LEU A 8 15.11 32.33 -60.42
C LEU A 8 14.98 31.32 -59.25
N SER A 9 13.75 30.82 -59.12
CA SER A 9 13.41 29.39 -58.94
C SER A 9 14.03 28.64 -57.76
N LEU A 10 13.38 28.66 -56.60
CA LEU A 10 13.53 27.60 -55.60
C LEU A 10 12.53 26.48 -55.86
N SER A 11 13.10 25.42 -56.43
CA SER A 11 12.62 24.05 -56.53
C SER A 11 11.90 23.57 -55.27
N GLY A 12 10.81 22.83 -55.49
CA GLY A 12 10.09 22.11 -54.45
C GLY A 12 11.00 21.16 -53.69
N GLY A 13 11.12 21.40 -52.39
CA GLY A 13 11.65 20.47 -51.40
C GLY A 13 10.55 20.11 -50.44
N SER A 14 10.03 18.89 -50.56
CA SER A 14 9.06 18.25 -49.68
C SER A 14 9.54 18.29 -48.23
N GLY A 15 9.07 19.26 -47.46
CA GLY A 15 9.13 19.23 -46.01
C GLY A 15 8.18 18.14 -45.53
N LYS A 16 8.73 16.97 -45.20
CA LYS A 16 8.07 15.96 -44.36
C LYS A 16 7.53 16.67 -43.12
N ARG A 17 6.23 16.98 -43.10
CA ARG A 17 5.50 17.23 -41.86
C ARG A 17 5.48 15.88 -41.15
N GLU A 18 6.44 15.67 -40.26
CA GLU A 18 6.36 14.59 -39.29
C GLU A 18 4.99 14.69 -38.62
N GLY A 19 4.24 13.59 -38.72
CA GLY A 19 2.82 13.56 -38.41
C GLY A 19 2.57 13.90 -36.95
N LEU A 20 2.16 15.13 -36.69
CA LEU A 20 1.56 15.50 -35.42
C LEU A 20 0.26 14.70 -35.32
N LEU A 21 0.20 13.77 -34.37
CA LEU A 21 -0.98 12.96 -34.13
C LEU A 21 -2.19 13.89 -33.95
N PRO A 22 -3.34 13.57 -34.59
CA PRO A 22 -4.52 14.41 -34.47
C PRO A 22 -4.96 14.47 -32.99
N PRO A 23 -5.49 15.62 -32.53
CA PRO A 23 -5.69 15.88 -31.10
C PRO A 23 -6.52 14.80 -30.39
N HIS A 24 -7.52 14.20 -31.06
CA HIS A 24 -8.31 13.10 -30.49
C HIS A 24 -7.49 11.81 -30.24
N LYS A 25 -6.45 11.53 -31.03
CA LYS A 25 -5.52 10.42 -30.78
C LYS A 25 -4.53 10.76 -29.69
N LEU A 26 -4.14 12.03 -29.55
CA LEU A 26 -3.37 12.47 -28.39
C LEU A 26 -4.18 12.32 -27.11
N SER A 27 -5.45 12.72 -27.11
CA SER A 27 -6.38 12.54 -25.98
C SER A 27 -6.58 11.08 -25.63
N ALA A 28 -6.83 10.21 -26.63
CA ALA A 28 -6.98 8.78 -26.40
C ALA A 28 -5.68 8.12 -25.92
N MET A 29 -4.52 8.56 -26.40
CA MET A 29 -3.22 8.05 -25.93
C MET A 29 -2.86 8.59 -24.54
N TYR A 30 -3.32 9.81 -24.20
CA TYR A 30 -3.24 10.38 -22.84
C TYR A 30 -4.20 9.64 -21.90
N GLU A 31 -5.44 9.37 -22.32
CA GLU A 31 -6.43 8.57 -21.58
C GLU A 31 -5.95 7.14 -21.39
N GLU A 32 -5.36 6.51 -22.42
CA GLU A 32 -4.78 5.16 -22.36
C GLU A 32 -3.51 5.10 -21.51
N THR A 33 -2.70 6.17 -21.44
CA THR A 33 -1.58 6.26 -20.47
C THR A 33 -2.04 6.56 -19.05
N THR A 34 -3.15 7.28 -18.86
CA THR A 34 -3.79 7.43 -17.54
C THR A 34 -4.55 6.18 -17.10
N GLU A 35 -5.11 5.39 -18.02
CA GLU A 35 -5.73 4.09 -17.71
C GLU A 35 -4.68 3.00 -17.48
N ALA A 36 -3.57 3.00 -18.20
CA ALA A 36 -2.44 2.10 -17.94
C ALA A 36 -1.68 2.43 -16.62
N THR A 37 -2.02 3.54 -15.96
CA THR A 37 -1.50 3.92 -14.64
C THR A 37 -2.53 3.80 -13.50
N LYS A 38 -3.72 3.23 -13.76
CA LYS A 38 -4.53 2.52 -12.73
C LYS A 38 -3.94 1.12 -12.56
N SER A 39 -3.45 0.61 -11.43
CA SER A 39 -3.43 1.03 -10.03
C SER A 39 -2.47 0.05 -9.30
N PRO A 40 -1.29 0.44 -8.81
CA PRO A 40 -0.46 -0.38 -7.94
C PRO A 40 -0.67 -0.07 -6.46
N THR A 41 -1.84 0.43 -6.06
CA THR A 41 -2.32 0.42 -4.66
C THR A 41 -2.69 -1.00 -4.17
N THR A 42 -1.94 -1.98 -4.69
CA THR A 42 -2.08 -3.41 -4.43
C THR A 42 -0.75 -4.03 -4.07
N THR A 43 0.39 -3.31 -4.13
CA THR A 43 1.71 -3.94 -4.02
C THR A 43 1.93 -4.55 -2.64
N ILE A 44 1.70 -3.80 -1.56
CA ILE A 44 1.81 -4.33 -0.18
C ILE A 44 0.86 -5.52 0.03
N ARG A 45 -0.39 -5.37 -0.41
CA ARG A 45 -1.43 -6.41 -0.24
C ARG A 45 -1.13 -7.66 -1.06
N LEU A 46 -0.61 -7.48 -2.26
CA LEU A 46 -0.20 -8.56 -3.16
C LEU A 46 0.99 -9.30 -2.58
N LEU A 47 2.00 -8.60 -2.08
CA LEU A 47 3.16 -9.19 -1.43
C LEU A 47 2.75 -9.97 -0.17
N ALA A 48 1.89 -9.39 0.67
CA ALA A 48 1.36 -10.05 1.85
C ALA A 48 0.49 -11.28 1.51
N CYS A 49 -0.35 -11.18 0.47
CA CYS A 49 -1.16 -12.30 -0.02
C CYS A 49 -0.27 -13.42 -0.59
N ALA A 50 0.71 -13.09 -1.43
CA ALA A 50 1.68 -14.03 -1.96
C ALA A 50 2.48 -14.71 -0.83
N ASN A 51 2.83 -13.96 0.21
CA ASN A 51 3.47 -14.50 1.40
C ASN A 51 2.56 -15.51 2.13
N GLY A 52 1.28 -15.16 2.28
CA GLY A 52 0.27 -16.04 2.85
C GLY A 52 0.15 -17.37 2.09
N VAL A 53 0.08 -17.31 0.76
CA VAL A 53 0.07 -18.50 -0.11
C VAL A 53 1.36 -19.31 0.06
N GLY A 54 2.53 -18.67 0.04
CA GLY A 54 3.82 -19.35 0.19
C GLY A 54 3.94 -20.10 1.52
N LEU A 55 3.59 -19.44 2.64
CA LEU A 55 3.64 -20.04 3.97
C LEU A 55 2.63 -21.17 4.16
N THR A 56 1.41 -21.02 3.66
CA THR A 56 0.39 -22.08 3.72
C THR A 56 0.80 -23.31 2.91
N ILE A 57 1.23 -23.12 1.66
CA ILE A 57 1.70 -24.22 0.81
C ILE A 57 2.91 -24.92 1.45
N SER A 58 3.89 -24.16 1.94
CA SER A 58 5.06 -24.73 2.63
C SER A 58 4.63 -25.55 3.84
N SER A 59 3.73 -25.03 4.68
CA SER A 59 3.26 -25.75 5.88
C SER A 59 2.53 -27.06 5.56
N ILE A 60 1.70 -27.06 4.52
CA ILE A 60 0.97 -28.26 4.06
C ILE A 60 1.96 -29.28 3.49
N MET A 61 2.90 -28.83 2.65
CA MET A 61 3.92 -29.69 2.07
C MET A 61 4.76 -30.37 3.16
N THR A 62 5.25 -29.61 4.14
CA THR A 62 6.02 -30.14 5.26
C THR A 62 5.22 -31.14 6.07
N ALA A 63 3.95 -30.83 6.39
CA ALA A 63 3.08 -31.77 7.09
C ALA A 63 2.92 -33.11 6.34
N VAL A 64 2.70 -33.06 5.02
CA VAL A 64 2.58 -34.26 4.19
C VAL A 64 3.89 -35.05 4.16
N LEU A 65 5.02 -34.39 3.92
CA LEU A 65 6.33 -35.06 3.86
C LEU A 65 6.74 -35.67 5.20
N SER A 66 6.50 -34.99 6.32
CA SER A 66 6.80 -35.51 7.66
C SER A 66 5.97 -36.76 7.98
N VAL A 67 4.70 -36.81 7.56
CA VAL A 67 3.84 -38.00 7.71
C VAL A 67 4.30 -39.14 6.80
N LEU A 68 4.60 -38.87 5.54
CA LEU A 68 5.02 -39.90 4.57
C LEU A 68 6.35 -40.55 4.95
N ASN A 69 7.30 -39.75 5.45
CA ASN A 69 8.61 -40.23 5.88
C ASN A 69 8.58 -40.84 7.29
N ASN A 70 7.46 -40.74 8.01
CA ASN A 70 7.29 -41.16 9.40
C ASN A 70 8.38 -40.58 10.33
N GLN A 71 8.83 -39.37 10.03
CA GLN A 71 9.81 -38.62 10.82
C GLN A 71 9.21 -37.26 11.14
N ILE A 72 8.61 -37.14 12.33
CA ILE A 72 8.00 -35.91 12.81
C ILE A 72 8.85 -35.41 13.98
N SER A 73 9.59 -34.33 13.75
CA SER A 73 10.30 -33.63 14.82
C SER A 73 9.39 -32.59 15.48
N ILE A 74 9.64 -32.27 16.76
CA ILE A 74 8.93 -31.19 17.45
C ILE A 74 9.12 -29.85 16.71
N LEU A 75 10.32 -29.62 16.17
CA LEU A 75 10.63 -28.43 15.38
C LEU A 75 9.72 -28.32 14.15
N ASP A 76 9.53 -29.42 13.41
CA ASP A 76 8.65 -29.46 12.23
C ASP A 76 7.22 -29.08 12.62
N ILE A 77 6.70 -29.65 13.72
CA ILE A 77 5.36 -29.34 14.22
C ILE A 77 5.22 -27.84 14.54
N VAL A 78 6.21 -27.26 15.24
CA VAL A 78 6.18 -25.84 15.61
C VAL A 78 6.17 -24.94 14.37
N VAL A 79 7.06 -25.21 13.40
CA VAL A 79 7.15 -24.43 12.17
C VAL A 79 5.88 -24.60 11.32
N ILE A 80 5.34 -25.81 11.21
CA ILE A 80 4.07 -26.08 10.50
C ILE A 80 2.95 -25.24 11.10
N ILE A 81 2.75 -25.30 12.43
CA ILE A 81 1.66 -24.59 13.10
C ILE A 81 1.79 -23.08 12.92
N ILE A 82 2.99 -22.52 13.14
CA ILE A 82 3.22 -21.07 13.03
C ILE A 82 3.06 -20.62 11.57
N SER A 83 3.68 -21.30 10.61
CA SER A 83 3.59 -20.94 9.19
C SER A 83 2.17 -21.09 8.65
N ALA A 84 1.42 -22.13 9.07
CA ALA A 84 0.01 -22.29 8.70
C ALA A 84 -0.84 -21.15 9.26
N TRP A 85 -0.68 -20.81 10.55
CA TRP A 85 -1.44 -19.74 11.18
C TRP A 85 -1.14 -18.38 10.55
N VAL A 86 0.14 -18.03 10.38
CA VAL A 86 0.55 -16.77 9.74
C VAL A 86 0.09 -16.71 8.30
N GLY A 87 0.21 -17.83 7.57
CA GLY A 87 -0.20 -17.91 6.18
C GLY A 87 -1.70 -17.69 5.99
N ILE A 88 -2.52 -18.37 6.80
CA ILE A 88 -3.98 -18.22 6.80
C ILE A 88 -4.37 -16.80 7.24
N PHE A 89 -3.72 -16.26 8.27
CA PHE A 89 -3.95 -14.89 8.74
C PHE A 89 -3.67 -13.85 7.65
N ALA A 90 -2.54 -13.98 6.93
CA ALA A 90 -2.19 -13.10 5.82
C ALA A 90 -3.22 -13.19 4.68
N LEU A 91 -3.59 -14.41 4.29
CA LEU A 91 -4.61 -14.64 3.26
C LEU A 91 -5.95 -14.01 3.66
N PHE A 92 -6.33 -14.15 4.92
CA PHE A 92 -7.57 -13.60 5.44
C PHE A 92 -7.57 -12.07 5.31
N LEU A 93 -6.56 -11.41 5.86
CA LEU A 93 -6.48 -9.95 5.84
C LEU A 93 -6.38 -9.35 4.43
N GLU A 94 -5.74 -10.06 3.50
CA GLU A 94 -5.53 -9.57 2.14
C GLU A 94 -6.59 -10.01 1.13
N SER A 95 -7.43 -10.98 1.49
CA SER A 95 -8.49 -11.46 0.61
C SER A 95 -9.50 -10.36 0.27
N LYS A 96 -9.94 -10.33 -0.98
CA LYS A 96 -11.01 -9.46 -1.48
C LYS A 96 -12.39 -10.10 -1.38
N LEU A 97 -12.52 -11.21 -0.62
CA LEU A 97 -13.79 -11.91 -0.47
C LEU A 97 -14.74 -11.07 0.40
N ALA A 98 -15.96 -10.86 -0.08
CA ALA A 98 -16.96 -10.04 0.62
C ALA A 98 -17.25 -10.53 2.06
N LEU A 99 -17.22 -11.85 2.28
CA LEU A 99 -17.40 -12.44 3.61
C LEU A 99 -16.28 -12.05 4.59
N VAL A 100 -15.08 -11.84 4.06
CA VAL A 100 -13.90 -11.47 4.85
C VAL A 100 -13.92 -9.98 5.17
N HIS A 101 -14.61 -9.13 4.40
CA HIS A 101 -14.78 -7.71 4.73
C HIS A 101 -15.41 -7.52 6.11
N THR A 102 -16.51 -8.21 6.41
CA THR A 102 -17.23 -8.13 7.70
C THR A 102 -16.40 -8.63 8.89
N ILE A 103 -15.62 -9.69 8.69
CA ILE A 103 -14.80 -10.24 9.78
C ILE A 103 -13.54 -9.40 9.96
N ARG A 104 -12.93 -8.92 8.87
CA ARG A 104 -11.80 -8.01 8.89
C ARG A 104 -12.14 -6.75 9.66
N SER A 105 -13.27 -6.11 9.38
CA SER A 105 -13.72 -4.93 10.13
C SER A 105 -13.93 -5.25 11.62
N THR A 106 -14.53 -6.41 11.94
CA THR A 106 -14.71 -6.85 13.32
C THR A 106 -13.37 -7.05 14.06
N ILE A 107 -12.37 -7.65 13.40
CA ILE A 107 -11.04 -7.90 13.98
C ILE A 107 -10.25 -6.58 14.12
N THR A 108 -10.26 -5.71 13.13
CA THR A 108 -9.55 -4.43 13.18
C THR A 108 -10.15 -3.49 14.22
N HIS A 109 -11.47 -3.52 14.44
CA HIS A 109 -12.11 -2.79 15.54
C HIS A 109 -11.83 -3.41 16.92
N GLY A 110 -11.77 -4.74 17.03
CA GLY A 110 -11.56 -5.43 18.30
C GLY A 110 -10.11 -5.38 18.79
N VAL A 111 -9.13 -5.38 17.88
CA VAL A 111 -7.69 -5.31 18.18
C VAL A 111 -7.00 -4.36 17.19
N PRO A 112 -6.99 -3.03 17.47
CA PRO A 112 -6.44 -2.02 16.55
C PRO A 112 -4.98 -2.28 16.18
N ILE A 113 -4.24 -2.90 17.10
CA ILE A 113 -2.83 -3.31 16.95
C ILE A 113 -2.65 -4.19 15.71
N CYS A 114 -3.62 -5.05 15.36
CA CYS A 114 -3.54 -5.97 14.21
C CYS A 114 -3.70 -5.30 12.84
N GLY A 115 -4.22 -4.07 12.76
CA GLY A 115 -4.36 -3.31 11.50
C GLY A 115 -3.04 -2.70 11.02
N HIS A 116 -2.11 -2.42 11.93
CA HIS A 116 -0.87 -1.73 11.60
C HIS A 116 0.01 -2.54 10.64
N VAL A 117 0.38 -1.91 9.52
CA VAL A 117 1.28 -2.46 8.48
C VAL A 117 2.61 -2.92 9.10
N THR A 118 3.15 -2.15 10.05
CA THR A 118 4.39 -2.47 10.77
C THR A 118 4.30 -3.76 11.58
N LEU A 119 3.17 -4.00 12.26
CA LEU A 119 3.00 -5.22 13.06
C LEU A 119 2.92 -6.45 12.15
N ARG A 120 2.13 -6.37 11.07
CA ARG A 120 2.06 -7.42 10.05
C ARG A 120 3.44 -7.73 9.49
N GLY A 121 4.22 -6.70 9.17
CA GLY A 121 5.60 -6.84 8.75
C GLY A 121 6.49 -7.55 9.79
N GLY A 122 6.32 -7.23 11.08
CA GLY A 122 6.98 -7.92 12.19
C GLY A 122 6.63 -9.42 12.25
N ILE A 123 5.35 -9.76 12.15
CA ILE A 123 4.87 -11.15 12.12
C ILE A 123 5.50 -11.92 10.96
N TYR A 124 5.50 -11.34 9.75
CA TYR A 124 6.08 -11.98 8.56
C TYR A 124 7.61 -12.12 8.65
N THR A 125 8.28 -11.16 9.29
CA THR A 125 9.73 -11.23 9.53
C THR A 125 10.06 -12.39 10.48
N ILE A 126 9.34 -12.52 11.59
CA ILE A 126 9.56 -13.59 12.58
C ILE A 126 9.25 -14.95 11.95
N ALA A 127 8.12 -15.08 11.25
CA ALA A 127 7.75 -16.32 10.57
C ALA A 127 8.77 -16.71 9.48
N GLY A 128 9.26 -15.73 8.71
CA GLY A 128 10.29 -15.94 7.70
C GLY A 128 11.61 -16.44 8.29
N LEU A 129 12.07 -15.81 9.38
CA LEU A 129 13.28 -16.22 10.08
C LEU A 129 13.15 -17.62 10.68
N LEU A 130 11.98 -17.97 11.23
CA LEU A 130 11.71 -19.29 11.79
C LEU A 130 11.79 -20.39 10.73
N ASN A 131 11.37 -20.13 9.49
CA ASN A 131 11.42 -21.11 8.41
C ASN A 131 12.85 -21.59 8.08
N PHE A 132 13.89 -20.79 8.35
CA PHE A 132 15.27 -21.23 8.17
C PHE A 132 15.68 -22.39 9.08
N ALA A 133 14.94 -22.65 10.16
CA ALA A 133 15.26 -23.72 11.11
C ALA A 133 15.15 -25.14 10.49
N ILE A 134 14.33 -25.31 9.44
CA ILE A 134 14.13 -26.61 8.78
C ILE A 134 15.27 -26.93 7.78
N LEU A 135 16.03 -25.93 7.31
CA LEU A 135 17.15 -26.08 6.34
C LEU A 135 16.80 -26.78 5.01
N GLU A 136 15.53 -26.88 4.66
CA GLU A 136 15.06 -27.40 3.37
C GLU A 136 15.03 -26.28 2.30
N PRO A 137 15.36 -26.56 1.02
CA PRO A 137 15.44 -25.53 -0.02
C PRO A 137 14.15 -24.69 -0.16
N LEU A 138 12.98 -25.32 -0.09
CA LEU A 138 11.69 -24.61 -0.17
C LEU A 138 11.50 -23.63 0.99
N HIS A 139 11.84 -24.05 2.21
CA HIS A 139 11.70 -23.22 3.42
C HIS A 139 12.68 -22.05 3.42
N ILE A 140 13.88 -22.24 2.86
CA ILE A 140 14.86 -21.16 2.69
C ILE A 140 14.30 -20.10 1.73
N VAL A 141 13.73 -20.51 0.59
CA VAL A 141 13.14 -19.57 -0.38
C VAL A 141 11.94 -18.83 0.21
N VAL A 142 11.00 -19.56 0.82
CA VAL A 142 9.82 -18.98 1.48
C VAL A 142 10.22 -18.09 2.66
N GLY A 143 11.23 -18.51 3.43
CA GLY A 143 11.76 -17.76 4.57
C GLY A 143 12.41 -16.44 4.15
N LEU A 144 13.25 -16.44 3.11
CA LEU A 144 13.85 -15.23 2.55
C LEU A 144 12.78 -14.27 2.02
N PHE A 145 11.80 -14.80 1.28
CA PHE A 145 10.70 -14.00 0.76
C PHE A 145 9.87 -13.36 1.90
N SER A 146 9.42 -14.15 2.87
CA SER A 146 8.63 -13.67 4.01
C SER A 146 9.39 -12.64 4.84
N THR A 147 10.68 -12.85 5.06
CA THR A 147 11.55 -11.90 5.78
C THR A 147 11.70 -10.60 5.00
N GLY A 148 11.92 -10.66 3.69
CA GLY A 148 12.01 -9.48 2.83
C GLY A 148 10.72 -8.67 2.80
N VAL A 149 9.58 -9.33 2.62
CA VAL A 149 8.24 -8.69 2.68
C VAL A 149 8.03 -8.05 4.06
N GLY A 150 8.38 -8.75 5.14
CA GLY A 150 8.23 -8.23 6.49
C GLY A 150 9.02 -6.95 6.75
N ILE A 151 10.30 -6.92 6.37
CA ILE A 151 11.16 -5.74 6.49
C ILE A 151 10.65 -4.58 5.62
N TYR A 152 10.19 -4.87 4.40
CA TYR A 152 9.61 -3.87 3.49
C TYR A 152 8.39 -3.18 4.12
N MET A 153 7.45 -3.98 4.66
CA MET A 153 6.25 -3.46 5.32
C MET A 153 6.57 -2.64 6.58
N ILE A 154 7.57 -3.05 7.37
CA ILE A 154 8.02 -2.25 8.53
C ILE A 154 8.52 -0.88 8.10
N LYS A 155 9.32 -0.81 7.03
CA LYS A 155 9.86 0.46 6.52
C LYS A 155 8.75 1.39 6.04
N ILE A 156 7.84 0.88 5.21
CA ILE A 156 6.70 1.68 4.71
C ILE A 156 5.81 2.12 5.87
N GLY A 157 5.45 1.22 6.77
CA GLY A 157 4.59 1.53 7.91
C GLY A 157 5.20 2.62 8.81
N LYS A 158 6.52 2.62 9.01
CA LYS A 158 7.21 3.68 9.75
C LYS A 158 7.14 5.02 9.02
N LYS A 159 7.46 5.05 7.72
CA LYS A 159 7.43 6.29 6.92
C LYS A 159 6.02 6.88 6.82
N ALA A 160 5.01 6.04 6.59
CA ALA A 160 3.60 6.43 6.66
C ALA A 160 3.23 7.03 8.03
N GLY A 161 3.72 6.43 9.13
CA GLY A 161 3.53 6.96 10.47
C GLY A 161 4.14 8.36 10.68
N GLU A 162 5.33 8.62 10.14
CA GLU A 162 5.99 9.94 10.21
C GLU A 162 5.19 11.01 9.46
N HIS A 163 4.65 10.66 8.30
CA HIS A 163 3.77 11.54 7.52
C HIS A 163 2.46 11.83 8.25
N LEU A 164 1.88 10.83 8.90
CA LEU A 164 0.68 10.97 9.74
C LEU A 164 0.91 11.88 10.94
N VAL A 165 2.09 11.81 11.57
CA VAL A 165 2.46 12.74 12.64
C VAL A 165 2.57 14.17 12.09
N THR A 166 3.21 14.35 10.94
CA THR A 166 3.33 15.66 10.27
C THR A 166 1.94 16.27 10.01
N LEU A 167 1.04 15.50 9.38
CA LEU A 167 -0.34 15.91 9.14
C LEU A 167 -1.08 16.28 10.43
N ARG A 168 -0.94 15.46 11.47
CA ARG A 168 -1.62 15.72 12.74
C ARG A 168 -1.16 17.03 13.37
N THR A 169 0.14 17.29 13.35
CA THR A 169 0.74 18.48 13.97
C THR A 169 0.50 19.77 13.18
N SER A 170 0.22 19.68 11.88
CA SER A 170 -0.14 20.85 11.07
C SER A 170 -1.56 21.35 11.35
N ILE A 171 -2.42 20.50 11.93
CA ILE A 171 -3.81 20.80 12.27
C ILE A 171 -3.92 21.21 13.75
N THR A 172 -4.25 22.46 14.00
CA THR A 172 -4.19 23.08 15.34
C THR A 172 -5.42 22.82 16.21
N ASP A 173 -6.62 22.81 15.63
CA ASP A 173 -7.88 22.62 16.33
C ASP A 173 -8.93 21.92 15.46
N GLU A 174 -10.07 21.55 16.07
CA GLU A 174 -11.15 20.83 15.36
C GLU A 174 -11.76 21.67 14.23
N LYS A 175 -11.70 23.01 14.32
CA LYS A 175 -12.13 23.89 13.23
C LYS A 175 -11.15 23.86 12.06
N ALA A 176 -9.84 23.87 12.33
CA ALA A 176 -8.81 23.71 11.31
C ALA A 176 -8.90 22.33 10.65
N LEU A 177 -9.20 21.27 11.41
CA LEU A 177 -9.44 19.92 10.90
C LEU A 177 -10.58 19.92 9.88
N LEU A 178 -11.74 20.47 10.25
CA LEU A 178 -12.90 20.56 9.35
C LEU A 178 -12.58 21.39 8.11
N LYS A 179 -11.88 22.52 8.27
CA LYS A 179 -11.47 23.35 7.13
C LYS A 179 -10.50 22.64 6.20
N ALA A 180 -9.55 21.88 6.74
CA ALA A 180 -8.60 21.12 5.93
C ALA A 180 -9.30 20.03 5.13
N PHE A 181 -10.26 19.33 5.75
CA PHE A 181 -11.10 18.33 5.10
C PHE A 181 -11.93 18.95 3.97
N MET A 182 -12.76 19.95 4.28
CA MET A 182 -13.65 20.59 3.28
C MET A 182 -12.91 21.32 2.17
N ARG A 183 -11.64 21.68 2.38
CA ARG A 183 -10.81 22.33 1.35
C ARG A 183 -10.32 21.35 0.29
N HIS A 184 -10.14 20.08 0.65
CA HIS A 184 -9.58 19.06 -0.23
C HIS A 184 -10.62 18.04 -0.72
N ASP A 185 -11.79 17.98 -0.09
CA ASP A 185 -13.01 17.39 -0.66
C ASP A 185 -13.46 18.25 -1.85
N GLU A 186 -12.82 18.04 -3.01
CA GLU A 186 -12.98 18.87 -4.21
C GLU A 186 -14.31 18.58 -4.91
N ASN A 187 -14.76 17.33 -4.83
CA ASN A 187 -15.99 16.87 -5.45
C ASN A 187 -17.23 17.11 -4.55
N GLY A 188 -17.05 17.39 -3.26
CA GLY A 188 -18.09 17.72 -2.29
C GLY A 188 -18.94 16.52 -1.87
N ASP A 189 -18.43 15.30 -1.98
CA ASP A 189 -19.16 14.07 -1.67
C ASP A 189 -19.08 13.68 -0.18
N GLY A 190 -18.29 14.41 0.61
CA GLY A 190 -18.20 14.26 2.06
C GLY A 190 -17.20 13.21 2.52
N TYR A 191 -16.34 12.70 1.63
CA TYR A 191 -15.22 11.84 1.95
C TYR A 191 -13.96 12.28 1.20
N LEU A 192 -12.78 11.88 1.69
CA LEU A 192 -11.52 12.11 0.99
C LEU A 192 -11.10 10.82 0.29
N GLN A 193 -11.08 10.87 -1.04
CA GLN A 193 -10.51 9.83 -1.88
C GLN A 193 -8.98 9.86 -1.84
N GLN A 194 -8.34 8.82 -2.40
CA GLN A 194 -6.87 8.70 -2.40
C GLN A 194 -6.19 9.93 -3.03
N GLU A 195 -6.71 10.41 -4.15
CA GLU A 195 -6.18 11.56 -4.89
C GLU A 195 -6.35 12.88 -4.12
N GLU A 196 -7.49 13.06 -3.46
CA GLU A 196 -7.79 14.25 -2.64
C GLU A 196 -6.93 14.29 -1.38
N PHE A 197 -6.72 13.13 -0.75
CA PHE A 197 -5.82 13.00 0.39
C PHE A 197 -4.36 13.22 0.00
N GLU A 198 -3.94 12.74 -1.18
CA GLU A 198 -2.60 13.01 -1.72
C GLU A 198 -2.39 14.51 -1.94
N SER A 199 -3.36 15.21 -2.53
CA SER A 199 -3.37 16.68 -2.67
C SER A 199 -3.24 17.39 -1.33
N LEU A 200 -3.97 16.91 -0.31
CA LEU A 200 -3.87 17.42 1.06
C LEU A 200 -2.46 17.28 1.64
N MET A 201 -1.80 16.14 1.43
CA MET A 201 -0.45 15.90 1.91
C MET A 201 0.59 16.73 1.14
N LEU A 202 0.41 16.88 -0.18
CA LEU A 202 1.23 17.78 -1.01
C LEU A 202 1.12 19.23 -0.56
N SER A 203 -0.06 19.68 -0.12
CA SER A 203 -0.25 21.04 0.42
C SER A 203 0.59 21.31 1.69
N LEU A 204 1.00 20.25 2.39
CA LEU A 204 1.89 20.29 3.55
C LEU A 204 3.36 20.12 3.19
N GLY A 205 3.69 20.03 1.89
CA GLY A 205 5.03 19.78 1.38
C GLY A 205 5.49 18.33 1.54
N VAL A 206 4.54 17.38 1.68
CA VAL A 206 4.82 15.95 1.81
C VAL A 206 4.40 15.24 0.54
N GLU A 207 5.36 14.70 -0.19
CA GLU A 207 5.13 13.78 -1.30
C GLU A 207 5.01 12.35 -0.76
N LEU A 208 3.91 11.68 -1.08
CA LEU A 208 3.66 10.29 -0.68
C LEU A 208 3.91 9.37 -1.88
N ASP A 209 4.63 8.28 -1.65
CA ASP A 209 4.58 7.17 -2.61
C ASP A 209 3.27 6.38 -2.44
N ARG A 210 2.88 5.63 -3.47
CA ARG A 210 1.63 4.85 -3.49
C ARG A 210 1.53 3.85 -2.35
N ASP A 211 2.63 3.20 -2.01
CA ASP A 211 2.67 2.24 -0.91
C ASP A 211 2.57 2.94 0.47
N GLU A 212 3.07 4.18 0.58
CA GLU A 212 2.90 5.01 1.79
C GLU A 212 1.48 5.51 1.92
N LEU A 213 0.88 5.96 0.83
CA LEU A 213 -0.52 6.37 0.76
C LEU A 213 -1.43 5.22 1.20
N ASP A 214 -1.24 4.02 0.65
CA ASP A 214 -1.98 2.83 1.07
C ASP A 214 -1.81 2.55 2.56
N ALA A 215 -0.58 2.61 3.08
CA ALA A 215 -0.31 2.38 4.50
C ALA A 215 -0.95 3.44 5.41
N ILE A 216 -1.05 4.68 4.95
CA ILE A 216 -1.79 5.75 5.63
C ILE A 216 -3.28 5.45 5.64
N PHE A 217 -3.86 5.10 4.49
CA PHE A 217 -5.28 4.73 4.39
C PHE A 217 -5.58 3.55 5.32
N PHE A 218 -4.75 2.51 5.36
CA PHE A 218 -4.88 1.42 6.33
C PHE A 218 -4.91 1.85 7.82
N THR A 219 -4.43 3.05 8.13
CA THR A 219 -4.39 3.59 9.50
C THR A 219 -5.58 4.50 9.81
N ILE A 220 -6.14 5.19 8.80
CA ILE A 220 -7.24 6.16 8.99
C ILE A 220 -8.59 5.54 8.60
N ASP A 221 -8.65 4.91 7.43
CA ASP A 221 -9.83 4.28 6.85
C ASP A 221 -10.07 2.94 7.57
N VAL A 222 -11.13 2.91 8.39
CA VAL A 222 -11.41 1.82 9.32
C VAL A 222 -12.24 0.74 8.65
N ASP A 223 -13.17 1.13 7.77
CA ASP A 223 -14.04 0.20 7.04
C ASP A 223 -13.40 -0.34 5.74
N ASN A 224 -12.27 0.23 5.33
CA ASN A 224 -11.45 -0.12 4.19
C ASN A 224 -12.24 -0.09 2.89
N ASP A 225 -13.07 0.93 2.73
CA ASP A 225 -13.80 1.27 1.51
C ASP A 225 -12.99 2.18 0.57
N LYS A 226 -11.80 2.62 1.01
CA LYS A 226 -10.87 3.55 0.35
C LYS A 226 -11.33 5.02 0.34
N ASN A 227 -12.29 5.38 1.17
CA ASN A 227 -12.79 6.73 1.33
C ASN A 227 -12.70 7.12 2.79
N ILE A 228 -11.95 8.18 3.10
CA ILE A 228 -11.85 8.65 4.48
C ILE A 228 -13.01 9.59 4.75
N VAL A 229 -14.01 9.14 5.50
CA VAL A 229 -15.08 10.04 5.95
C VAL A 229 -14.61 10.95 7.08
N TYR A 230 -15.27 12.10 7.26
CA TYR A 230 -14.86 13.08 8.27
C TYR A 230 -14.77 12.50 9.69
N ASP A 231 -15.68 11.60 10.06
CA ASP A 231 -15.69 10.98 11.39
C ASP A 231 -14.47 10.07 11.62
N GLU A 232 -14.00 9.36 10.60
CA GLU A 232 -12.77 8.56 10.66
C GLU A 232 -11.56 9.46 10.79
N PHE A 233 -11.46 10.48 9.94
CA PHE A 233 -10.37 11.45 9.98
C PHE A 233 -10.26 12.15 11.34
N ARG A 234 -11.40 12.56 11.89
CA ARG A 234 -11.50 13.19 13.21
C ARG A 234 -11.15 12.22 14.33
N SER A 235 -11.63 10.99 14.26
CA SER A 235 -11.32 9.96 15.25
C SER A 235 -9.83 9.65 15.28
N TRP A 236 -9.20 9.51 14.11
CA TRP A 236 -7.75 9.33 13.99
C TRP A 236 -6.96 10.52 14.54
N TRP A 237 -7.38 11.76 14.27
CA TRP A 237 -6.69 12.96 14.77
C TRP A 237 -6.73 13.04 16.30
N LYS A 238 -7.86 12.65 16.93
CA LYS A 238 -8.06 12.69 18.39
C LYS A 238 -7.35 11.58 19.17
N GLN A 239 -7.19 10.39 18.60
CA GLN A 239 -6.71 9.20 19.32
C GLN A 239 -5.28 9.33 19.91
N THR A 240 -4.41 10.18 19.38
CA THR A 240 -3.03 10.33 19.88
C THR A 240 -2.80 11.58 20.74
N THR A 241 -3.77 12.49 20.84
CA THR A 241 -3.67 13.64 21.77
C THR A 241 -3.60 13.16 23.24
N SER A 242 -4.08 11.95 23.53
CA SER A 242 -3.96 11.28 24.83
C SER A 242 -2.60 10.64 25.11
N GLU A 243 -1.89 10.12 24.10
CA GLU A 243 -0.62 9.39 24.32
C GLU A 243 0.58 10.31 24.41
N THR A 244 0.61 11.42 23.65
CA THR A 244 1.72 12.40 23.71
C THR A 244 1.75 13.19 25.03
N ARG A 245 0.64 13.25 25.79
CA ARG A 245 0.63 13.89 27.11
C ARG A 245 1.29 13.07 28.21
N VAL A 246 1.45 11.76 28.04
CA VAL A 246 1.98 10.86 29.08
C VAL A 246 3.51 10.70 28.98
N THR A 247 4.10 10.96 27.81
CA THR A 247 5.57 10.85 27.64
C THR A 247 6.33 12.16 27.90
N LEU A 248 5.61 13.25 28.19
CA LEU A 248 6.17 14.57 28.51
C LEU A 248 5.79 15.07 29.92
N SER A 249 5.22 14.21 30.77
CA SER A 249 4.95 14.46 32.20
C SER A 249 5.78 13.55 33.09
#